data_AF-R7BZP3-F1
#
_entry.id   AF-R7BZP3-F1
#
_cell.length_a   1.000
_cell.length_b   1.000
_cell.length_c   1.000
_cell.angle_alpha   90.00
_cell.angle_beta   90.00
_cell.angle_gamma   90.00
#
_symmetry.space_group_name_H-M   'P 1'
#
loop_
_entity.id
_entity.type
_entity.pdbx_description
1 polymer ?
#
loop_
_entity_poly.entity_id
_entity_poly.type
_entity_poly.pdbx_seq_one_letter_code
_entity_poly.pdbx_strand_id
1 'polypeptide(L)'
;MTDQTDTLINTFCFALALFYLLFQCLRLFYPKWALRFEGKYREVQERMRAAGVFLSEKELMRAVPVDAAVRGLLKGNITDEPGIICRSAFRRALAVTAFAVIFMLAMTFGYTDKPEAASYASDMVLVAIGLTLSAVARYRMLLVVTYIAERISEKTKA
;
A
#
# COMPACT_ATOMS: atom_id res chain seq x y z
N MET A 1 32.19 23.35 -2.31
CA MET A 1 31.69 22.53 -3.43
C MET A 1 30.84 21.34 -2.98
N THR A 2 30.77 21.01 -1.68
CA THR A 2 29.93 19.96 -1.10
C THR A 2 28.43 20.31 -1.07
N ASP A 3 28.08 21.56 -0.80
CA ASP A 3 26.70 22.05 -0.58
C ASP A 3 25.73 21.78 -1.75
N GLN A 4 26.21 21.87 -2.99
CA GLN A 4 25.38 21.66 -4.18
C GLN A 4 25.07 20.18 -4.42
N THR A 5 26.02 19.28 -4.12
CA THR A 5 25.84 17.84 -4.28
C THR A 5 24.91 17.28 -3.20
N ASP A 6 25.05 17.74 -1.95
CA ASP A 6 24.20 17.31 -0.83
C ASP A 6 22.74 17.77 -1.03
N THR A 7 22.54 18.98 -1.53
CA THR A 7 21.20 19.49 -1.90
C THR A 7 20.54 18.67 -3.01
N LEU A 8 21.31 18.28 -4.04
CA LEU A 8 20.81 17.45 -5.15
C LEU A 8 20.42 16.04 -4.68
N ILE A 9 21.24 15.42 -3.83
CA ILE A 9 20.98 14.09 -3.28
C ILE A 9 19.70 14.11 -2.44
N ASN A 10 19.58 15.08 -1.54
CA ASN A 10 18.39 15.23 -0.69
C ASN A 10 17.11 15.44 -1.53
N THR A 11 17.17 16.30 -2.55
CA THR A 11 16.04 16.52 -3.47
C THR A 11 15.65 15.23 -4.20
N PHE A 12 16.64 14.44 -4.63
CA PHE A 12 16.41 13.19 -5.33
C PHE A 12 15.81 12.11 -4.39
N CYS A 13 16.31 12.00 -3.16
CA CYS A 13 15.77 11.12 -2.12
C CYS A 13 14.30 11.46 -1.81
N PHE A 14 14.00 12.75 -1.62
CA PHE A 14 12.64 13.23 -1.39
C PHE A 14 11.73 12.91 -2.58
N ALA A 15 12.18 13.19 -3.80
CA ALA A 15 11.41 12.89 -5.01
C ALA A 15 11.11 11.39 -5.16
N LEU A 16 12.07 10.52 -4.87
CA LEU A 16 11.87 9.07 -4.87
C LEU A 16 10.91 8.60 -3.78
N ALA A 17 11.02 9.14 -2.56
CA ALA A 17 10.12 8.82 -1.46
C ALA A 17 8.68 9.23 -1.79
N LEU A 18 8.50 10.42 -2.37
CA LEU A 18 7.20 10.93 -2.80
C LEU A 18 6.64 10.12 -3.97
N PHE A 19 7.47 9.75 -4.94
CA PHE A 19 7.07 8.88 -6.05
C PHE A 19 6.62 7.51 -5.53
N TYR A 20 7.36 6.92 -4.59
CA TYR A 20 6.99 5.65 -3.95
C TYR A 20 5.65 5.78 -3.22
N LEU A 21 5.46 6.84 -2.43
CA LEU A 21 4.21 7.10 -1.72
C LEU A 21 3.03 7.22 -2.70
N LEU A 22 3.18 8.05 -3.74
CA LEU A 22 2.16 8.25 -4.77
C LEU A 22 1.82 6.93 -5.48
N PHE A 23 2.83 6.13 -5.80
CA PHE A 23 2.65 4.81 -6.40
C PHE A 23 1.83 3.87 -5.50
N GLN A 24 2.11 3.85 -4.18
CA GLN A 24 1.32 3.03 -3.25
C GLN A 24 -0.12 3.56 -3.09
N CYS A 25 -0.32 4.88 -3.11
CA CYS A 25 -1.66 5.48 -3.14
C CYS A 25 -2.44 5.04 -4.39
N LEU A 26 -1.84 5.13 -5.58
CA LEU A 26 -2.48 4.68 -6.82
C LEU A 26 -2.85 3.20 -6.76
N ARG A 27 -1.94 2.35 -6.25
CA ARG A 27 -2.20 0.92 -6.03
C ARG A 27 -3.35 0.70 -5.04
N LEU A 28 -3.43 1.53 -4.02
CA LEU A 28 -4.48 1.44 -3.01
C LEU A 28 -5.85 1.84 -3.56
N PHE A 29 -5.95 2.86 -4.43
CA PHE A 29 -7.23 3.34 -4.96
C PHE A 29 -7.71 2.60 -6.21
N TYR A 30 -6.81 2.17 -7.10
CA TYR A 30 -7.13 1.55 -8.39
C TYR A 30 -6.82 0.04 -8.40
N PRO A 31 -7.79 -0.82 -8.01
CA PRO A 31 -7.53 -2.25 -7.83
C PRO A 31 -7.25 -2.98 -9.15
N LYS A 32 -7.84 -2.56 -10.27
CA LYS A 32 -7.54 -3.16 -11.59
C LYS A 32 -6.11 -2.88 -12.02
N TRP A 33 -5.66 -1.65 -11.81
CA TRP A 33 -4.29 -1.27 -12.08
C TRP A 33 -3.31 -2.05 -11.20
N ALA A 34 -3.63 -2.19 -9.90
CA ALA A 34 -2.84 -2.97 -8.97
C ALA A 34 -2.74 -4.46 -9.36
N LEU A 35 -3.85 -5.06 -9.79
CA LEU A 35 -3.88 -6.44 -10.29
C LEU A 35 -3.05 -6.61 -11.57
N ARG A 36 -3.02 -5.60 -12.46
CA ARG A 36 -2.21 -5.65 -13.69
C ARG A 36 -0.72 -5.70 -13.36
N PHE A 37 -0.30 -4.89 -12.39
CA PHE A 37 1.07 -4.87 -11.91
C PHE A 37 1.51 -6.18 -11.26
N GLU A 38 0.61 -6.89 -10.58
CA GLU A 38 0.92 -8.20 -9.99
C GLU A 38 0.92 -9.36 -11.02
N GLY A 39 0.62 -9.10 -12.30
CA GLY A 39 0.51 -10.13 -13.34
C GLY A 39 -0.71 -11.05 -13.20
N LYS A 40 -1.45 -10.96 -12.08
CA LYS A 40 -2.64 -11.76 -11.78
C LYS A 40 -3.89 -11.28 -12.51
N TYR A 41 -3.88 -10.07 -13.07
CA TYR A 41 -5.05 -9.51 -13.75
C TYR A 41 -5.51 -10.36 -14.92
N ARG A 42 -4.59 -10.92 -15.71
CA ARG A 42 -4.94 -11.71 -16.90
C ARG A 42 -5.71 -12.98 -16.51
N GLU A 43 -5.23 -13.69 -15.50
CA GLU A 43 -5.87 -14.89 -14.97
C GLU A 43 -7.26 -14.57 -14.38
N VAL A 44 -7.35 -13.53 -13.54
CA VAL A 44 -8.63 -13.12 -12.94
C VAL A 44 -9.60 -12.64 -14.03
N GLN A 45 -9.11 -11.95 -15.08
CA GLN A 45 -9.91 -11.49 -16.21
C GLN A 45 -10.41 -12.65 -17.08
N GLU A 46 -9.59 -13.67 -17.33
CA GLU A 46 -9.97 -14.87 -18.06
C GLU A 46 -11.06 -15.65 -17.30
N ARG A 47 -10.90 -15.80 -15.97
CA ARG A 47 -11.94 -16.42 -15.11
C ARG A 47 -13.25 -15.61 -15.11
N MET A 48 -13.16 -14.28 -15.02
CA MET A 48 -14.32 -13.39 -15.11
C MET A 48 -15.04 -13.51 -16.46
N ARG A 49 -14.28 -13.56 -17.57
CA ARG A 49 -14.84 -13.74 -18.92
C ARG A 49 -15.49 -15.10 -19.10
N ALA A 50 -14.86 -16.18 -18.62
CA ALA A 50 -15.41 -17.52 -18.70
C ALA A 50 -16.75 -17.65 -17.95
N ALA A 51 -16.90 -16.94 -16.83
CA ALA A 51 -18.16 -16.86 -16.08
C ALA A 51 -19.14 -15.80 -16.64
N GLY A 52 -18.74 -15.00 -17.63
CA GLY A 52 -19.52 -13.86 -18.12
C GLY A 52 -19.78 -12.78 -17.06
N VAL A 53 -18.92 -12.65 -16.06
CA VAL A 53 -19.01 -11.62 -15.01
C VAL A 53 -18.17 -10.42 -15.45
N PHE A 54 -18.81 -9.27 -15.67
CA PHE A 54 -18.12 -8.04 -16.01
C PHE A 54 -18.31 -7.02 -14.88
N LEU A 55 -17.28 -6.87 -14.04
CA LEU A 55 -17.25 -5.88 -12.97
C LEU A 55 -16.51 -4.62 -13.43
N SER A 56 -17.17 -3.47 -13.35
CA SER A 56 -16.54 -2.18 -13.60
C SER A 56 -15.57 -1.82 -12.47
N GLU A 57 -14.61 -0.93 -12.73
CA GLU A 57 -13.67 -0.49 -11.69
C GLU A 57 -14.37 0.26 -10.55
N LYS A 58 -15.41 1.04 -10.87
CA LYS A 58 -16.23 1.74 -9.88
C LYS A 58 -16.99 0.78 -8.97
N GLU A 59 -17.51 -0.33 -9.51
CA GLU A 59 -18.17 -1.37 -8.71
C GLU A 59 -17.17 -2.05 -7.77
N LEU A 60 -15.99 -2.41 -8.27
CA LEU A 60 -14.93 -3.00 -7.45
C LEU A 60 -14.49 -2.04 -6.32
N MET A 61 -14.36 -0.75 -6.62
CA MET A 61 -14.00 0.24 -5.62
C MET A 61 -15.06 0.42 -4.54
N ARG A 62 -16.35 0.35 -4.91
CA ARG A 62 -17.48 0.43 -3.96
C ARG A 62 -17.66 -0.84 -3.15
N ALA A 63 -17.48 -2.01 -3.77
CA ALA A 63 -17.63 -3.30 -3.11
C ALA A 63 -16.55 -3.52 -2.05
N VAL A 64 -15.32 -3.10 -2.34
CA VAL A 64 -14.19 -3.20 -1.40
C VAL A 64 -13.62 -1.80 -1.13
N PRO A 65 -14.24 -1.03 -0.21
CA PRO A 65 -13.75 0.28 0.14
C PRO A 65 -12.44 0.18 0.93
N VAL A 66 -11.59 1.19 0.79
CA VAL A 66 -10.30 1.26 1.50
C VAL A 66 -10.50 1.17 3.02
N ASP A 67 -11.53 1.81 3.55
CA ASP A 67 -11.86 1.78 4.98
C ASP A 67 -12.21 0.38 5.49
N ALA A 68 -12.79 -0.49 4.65
CA ALA A 68 -13.04 -1.88 5.03
C ALA A 68 -11.71 -2.65 5.13
N ALA A 69 -10.79 -2.44 4.18
CA ALA A 69 -9.47 -3.07 4.22
C ALA A 69 -8.65 -2.62 5.45
N VAL A 70 -8.63 -1.32 5.75
CA VAL A 70 -7.94 -0.77 6.93
C VAL A 70 -8.55 -1.31 8.23
N ARG A 71 -9.89 -1.27 8.35
CA ARG A 71 -10.58 -1.82 9.54
C ARG A 71 -10.36 -3.32 9.70
N GLY A 72 -10.34 -4.07 8.60
CA GLY A 72 -10.02 -5.49 8.61
C GLY A 72 -8.62 -5.78 9.18
N LEU A 73 -7.60 -5.01 8.74
CA LEU A 73 -6.24 -5.16 9.25
C LEU A 73 -6.08 -4.74 10.72
N LEU A 74 -6.81 -3.71 11.16
CA LEU A 74 -6.75 -3.20 12.53
C LEU A 74 -7.53 -4.07 13.53
N LYS A 75 -8.76 -4.46 13.18
CA LYS A 75 -9.71 -5.10 14.10
C LYS A 75 -9.96 -6.58 13.84
N GLY A 76 -9.67 -7.08 12.65
CA GLY A 76 -10.19 -8.38 12.19
C GLY A 76 -9.57 -9.59 12.87
N ASN A 77 -10.43 -10.56 13.23
CA ASN A 77 -10.05 -11.97 13.37
C ASN A 77 -9.81 -12.54 11.97
N ILE A 78 -8.70 -12.13 11.35
CA ILE A 78 -8.27 -12.69 10.07
C ILE A 78 -7.73 -14.10 10.34
N THR A 79 -8.50 -15.10 9.92
CA THR A 79 -8.16 -16.53 10.07
C THR A 79 -7.49 -17.11 8.83
N ASP A 80 -7.64 -16.45 7.68
CA ASP A 80 -7.06 -16.91 6.42
C ASP A 80 -5.55 -16.68 6.40
N GLU A 81 -4.79 -17.71 6.05
CA GLU A 81 -3.33 -17.67 5.93
C GLU A 81 -2.78 -16.48 5.10
N PRO A 82 -3.29 -16.18 3.88
CA PRO A 82 -2.85 -15.00 3.13
C PRO A 82 -3.19 -13.67 3.82
N GLY A 83 -4.29 -13.64 4.57
CA GLY A 83 -4.69 -12.48 5.35
C GLY A 83 -3.79 -12.26 6.58
N ILE A 84 -3.38 -13.33 7.27
CA ILE A 84 -2.45 -13.29 8.40
C ILE A 84 -1.10 -12.71 7.97
N ILE A 85 -0.59 -13.12 6.81
CA ILE A 85 0.65 -12.58 6.24
C ILE A 85 0.53 -11.06 6.04
N CYS A 86 -0.58 -10.60 5.43
CA CYS A 86 -0.83 -9.18 5.21
C CYS A 86 -0.94 -8.39 6.53
N ARG A 87 -1.62 -8.95 7.53
CA ARG A 87 -1.71 -8.35 8.87
C ARG A 87 -0.34 -8.24 9.53
N SER A 88 0.49 -9.28 9.45
CA SER A 88 1.84 -9.25 10.00
C SER A 88 2.72 -8.20 9.31
N ALA A 89 2.59 -8.06 7.98
CA ALA A 89 3.31 -7.06 7.20
C ALA A 89 2.84 -5.64 7.54
N PHE A 90 1.53 -5.44 7.70
CA PHE A 90 0.94 -4.18 8.14
C PHE A 90 1.41 -3.77 9.55
N ARG A 91 1.44 -4.69 10.51
CA ARG A 91 1.94 -4.41 11.87
C ARG A 91 3.44 -4.07 11.88
N ARG A 92 4.23 -4.77 11.07
CA ARG A 92 5.65 -4.44 10.88
C ARG A 92 5.82 -3.06 10.25
N ALA A 93 5.05 -2.74 9.22
CA ALA A 93 5.08 -1.43 8.57
C ALA A 93 4.69 -0.31 9.55
N LEU A 94 3.64 -0.50 10.36
CA LEU A 94 3.26 0.44 11.42
C LEU A 94 4.38 0.65 12.45
N ALA A 95 5.04 -0.43 12.89
CA ALA A 95 6.17 -0.33 13.81
C ALA A 95 7.33 0.45 13.18
N VAL A 96 7.63 0.21 11.90
CA VAL A 96 8.64 0.96 11.15
C VAL A 96 8.24 2.44 11.01
N THR A 97 6.97 2.75 10.74
CA THR A 97 6.47 4.13 10.70
C THR A 97 6.60 4.81 12.05
N ALA A 98 6.21 4.16 13.14
CA ALA A 98 6.35 4.70 14.49
C ALA A 98 7.81 4.97 14.84
N PHE A 99 8.70 4.00 14.55
CA PHE A 99 10.14 4.17 14.74
C PHE A 99 10.70 5.32 13.89
N ALA A 100 10.30 5.43 12.62
CA ALA A 100 10.76 6.49 11.74
C ALA A 100 10.33 7.88 12.22
N VAL A 101 9.12 8.02 12.75
CA VAL A 101 8.66 9.28 13.33
C VAL A 101 9.44 9.63 14.58
N ILE A 102 9.65 8.67 15.50
CA ILE A 102 10.45 8.89 16.71
C ILE A 102 11.89 9.28 16.34
N PHE A 103 12.47 8.59 15.37
CA PHE A 103 13.81 8.88 14.87
C PHE A 103 13.88 10.28 14.24
N MET A 104 12.89 10.66 13.42
CA MET A 104 12.83 12.00 12.85
C MET A 104 12.77 13.07 13.94
N LEU A 105 11.92 12.92 14.95
CA LEU A 105 11.87 13.84 16.09
C LEU A 105 13.23 13.91 16.82
N ALA A 106 13.87 12.76 17.06
CA ALA A 106 15.19 12.72 17.68
C ALA A 106 16.25 13.46 16.85
N MET A 107 16.23 13.34 15.52
CA MET A 107 17.16 14.07 14.65
C MET A 107 16.84 15.57 14.61
N THR A 108 15.56 15.96 14.57
CA THR A 108 15.14 17.36 14.55
C THR A 108 15.50 18.09 15.85
N PHE A 109 15.34 17.45 17.01
CA PHE A 109 15.62 18.07 18.31
C PHE A 109 17.06 17.85 18.80
N GLY A 110 17.70 16.73 18.43
CA GLY A 110 19.04 16.36 18.89
C GLY A 110 20.18 16.86 18.00
N TYR A 111 19.90 17.21 16.74
CA TYR A 111 20.90 17.67 15.76
C TYR A 111 20.45 18.96 15.06
N THR A 112 20.17 19.99 15.85
CA THR A 112 19.76 21.32 15.35
C THR A 112 20.78 21.96 14.41
N ASP A 113 22.05 21.62 14.59
CA ASP A 113 23.16 22.20 13.83
C ASP A 113 23.34 21.55 12.44
N LYS A 114 22.56 20.51 12.12
CA LYS A 114 22.64 19.76 10.85
C LYS A 114 21.23 19.55 10.25
N PRO A 115 20.68 20.56 9.55
CA PRO A 115 19.31 20.51 9.03
C PRO A 115 19.08 19.37 8.00
N GLU A 116 20.12 18.96 7.28
CA GLU A 116 20.05 17.85 6.32
C GLU A 116 19.65 16.52 6.97
N ALA A 117 20.08 16.27 8.20
CA ALA A 117 19.79 15.04 8.90
C ALA A 117 18.28 14.90 9.23
N ALA A 118 17.62 16.02 9.51
CA ALA A 118 16.17 16.07 9.67
C ALA A 118 15.44 15.83 8.34
N SER A 119 15.99 16.33 7.23
CA SER A 119 15.43 16.10 5.88
C SER A 119 15.47 14.63 5.49
N TYR A 120 16.61 13.96 5.62
CA TYR A 120 16.71 12.52 5.35
C TYR A 120 15.81 11.68 6.28
N ALA A 121 15.66 12.08 7.54
CA ALA A 121 14.75 11.40 8.45
C ALA A 121 13.27 11.58 8.05
N SER A 122 12.90 12.72 7.47
CA SER A 122 11.57 12.97 6.92
C SER A 122 11.27 12.09 5.70
N ASP A 123 12.26 11.88 4.82
CA ASP A 123 12.14 10.96 3.68
C ASP A 123 11.89 9.53 4.16
N MET A 124 12.57 9.12 5.23
CA MET A 124 12.37 7.82 5.85
C MET A 124 10.93 7.64 6.36
N VAL A 125 10.32 8.69 6.91
CA VAL A 125 8.91 8.70 7.32
C VAL A 125 7.99 8.51 6.11
N LEU A 126 8.24 9.22 5.00
CA LEU A 126 7.45 9.09 3.77
C LEU A 126 7.50 7.65 3.22
N VAL A 127 8.68 7.05 3.18
CA VAL A 127 8.85 5.65 2.76
C VAL A 127 8.13 4.69 3.71
N ALA A 128 8.22 4.91 5.03
CA ALA A 128 7.53 4.08 6.01
C ALA A 128 6.00 4.18 5.91
N ILE A 129 5.46 5.37 5.63
CA ILE A 129 4.02 5.54 5.33
C ILE A 129 3.67 4.78 4.05
N GLY A 130 4.50 4.88 3.01
CA GLY A 130 4.33 4.11 1.77
C GLY A 130 4.28 2.60 2.02
N LEU A 131 5.14 2.05 2.89
CA LEU A 131 5.10 0.63 3.28
C LEU A 131 3.78 0.25 3.94
N THR A 132 3.26 1.12 4.81
CA THR A 132 1.97 0.90 5.47
C THR A 132 0.84 0.89 4.44
N LEU A 133 0.79 1.86 3.53
CA LEU A 133 -0.18 1.89 2.44
C LEU A 133 -0.05 0.69 1.52
N SER A 134 1.17 0.21 1.26
CA SER A 134 1.42 -0.98 0.46
C SER A 134 0.81 -2.23 1.09
N ALA A 135 0.93 -2.39 2.41
CA ALA A 135 0.33 -3.51 3.13
C ALA A 135 -1.20 -3.46 3.08
N VAL A 136 -1.80 -2.28 3.22
CA VAL A 136 -3.25 -2.09 3.05
C VAL A 136 -3.68 -2.40 1.61
N ALA A 137 -2.95 -1.92 0.61
CA ALA A 137 -3.25 -2.17 -0.80
C ALA A 137 -3.21 -3.68 -1.11
N ARG A 138 -2.22 -4.41 -0.58
CA ARG A 138 -2.12 -5.88 -0.70
C ARG A 138 -3.34 -6.58 -0.12
N TYR A 139 -3.75 -6.20 1.09
CA TYR A 139 -4.93 -6.79 1.71
C TYR A 139 -6.22 -6.46 0.94
N ARG A 140 -6.36 -5.22 0.47
CA ARG A 140 -7.49 -4.80 -0.38
C ARG A 140 -7.56 -5.62 -1.66
N MET A 141 -6.42 -5.91 -2.30
CA MET A 141 -6.39 -6.75 -3.49
C MET A 141 -6.83 -8.18 -3.21
N LEU A 142 -6.43 -8.76 -2.06
CA LEU A 142 -6.92 -10.08 -1.66
C LEU A 142 -8.44 -10.08 -1.52
N LEU A 143 -9.01 -9.08 -0.82
CA LEU A 143 -10.47 -8.94 -0.70
C LEU A 143 -11.17 -8.78 -2.05
N VAL A 144 -10.57 -8.02 -2.97
CA VAL A 144 -11.07 -7.88 -4.35
C VAL A 144 -11.08 -9.21 -5.08
N VAL A 145 -10.01 -10.00 -4.99
CA VAL A 145 -9.95 -11.32 -5.65
C VAL A 145 -10.98 -12.27 -5.05
N THR A 146 -11.14 -12.29 -3.73
CA THR A 146 -12.16 -13.09 -3.04
C THR A 146 -13.56 -12.69 -3.47
N TYR A 147 -13.87 -11.39 -3.50
CA TYR A 147 -15.16 -10.89 -3.96
C TYR A 147 -15.48 -11.29 -5.41
N ILE A 148 -14.48 -11.23 -6.30
CA ILE A 148 -14.64 -11.68 -7.69
C ILE A 148 -14.92 -13.19 -7.75
N ALA A 149 -14.21 -13.99 -6.95
CA ALA A 149 -14.40 -15.43 -6.90
C ALA A 149 -15.81 -15.81 -6.38
N GLU A 150 -16.30 -15.12 -5.35
CA GLU A 150 -17.67 -15.27 -4.84
C GLU A 150 -18.70 -14.97 -5.92
N ARG A 151 -18.56 -13.85 -6.63
CA ARG A 151 -19.46 -13.48 -7.75
C ARG A 151 -19.46 -14.49 -8.89
N ILE A 152 -18.31 -15.08 -9.19
CA ILE A 152 -18.21 -16.15 -10.18
C ILE A 152 -18.98 -17.39 -9.68
N SER A 153 -18.78 -17.79 -8.42
CA SER A 153 -19.46 -18.95 -7.83
C SER A 153 -20.99 -18.79 -7.79
N GLU A 154 -21.48 -17.61 -7.42
CA GLU A 154 -22.93 -17.29 -7.43
C GLU A 154 -23.53 -17.53 -8.81
N LYS A 155 -22.84 -17.08 -9.86
CA LYS A 155 -23.35 -17.16 -11.23
C LYS A 155 -23.25 -18.56 -11.84
N THR A 156 -22.29 -19.38 -11.43
CA THR A 156 -22.16 -20.77 -11.89
C THR A 156 -23.17 -21.72 -11.21
N LYS A 157 -23.71 -21.33 -10.06
CA LYS A 157 -24.77 -22.09 -9.35
C LYS A 157 -26.19 -21.76 -9.83
N ALA A 158 -26.37 -20.65 -10.56
CA ALA A 158 -27.62 -20.20 -11.14
C ALA A 158 -27.78 -20.74 -12.57
#